data_AF-A0A2E6G2I1-F1
#
_entry.id   AF-A0A2E6G2I1-F1
#
_cell.length_a   1.000
_cell.length_b   1.000
_cell.length_c   1.000
_cell.angle_alpha   90.00
_cell.angle_beta   90.00
_cell.angle_gamma   90.00
#
_symmetry.space_group_name_H-M   'P 1'
#
loop_
_entity.id
_entity.type
_entity.pdbx_description
1 polymer ?
#
loop_
_entity_poly.entity_id
_entity_poly.type
_entity_poly.pdbx_seq_one_letter_code
_entity_poly.pdbx_strand_id
1 'polypeptide(L)'
;MLDSNGEVVSSTNIRMGTTDRYGKSWLSEQIGKSKISLNSKVEVMLKSPFGTLVEGNENEPKVAMMNVLDRISGEPGPIIAVGDVTVKTMQDLNKPADIAIIDGMTKRERWEQASEIDEDQYDHVLKCKNPAGSITPELYRCCSQALTRFGYNENEQNTESTIIIVDGEEDLAPLILHPLAPIGSVILYGQPGRGVVIRFTDLDSKSRCRELLDSMDVDCN
;
A
#
# COMPACT_ATOMS: atom_id res chain seq x y z
N MET A 1 -24.00 -14.50 -11.14
CA MET A 1 -24.10 -14.02 -9.74
C MET A 1 -23.82 -12.54 -9.77
N LEU A 2 -24.60 -11.73 -9.06
CA LEU A 2 -24.37 -10.29 -8.96
C LEU A 2 -23.53 -9.98 -7.72
N ASP A 3 -22.75 -8.92 -7.76
CA ASP A 3 -21.97 -8.43 -6.63
C ASP A 3 -22.75 -7.43 -5.75
N SER A 4 -22.08 -6.93 -4.71
CA SER A 4 -22.64 -5.95 -3.77
C SER A 4 -23.05 -4.61 -4.41
N ASN A 5 -22.59 -4.32 -5.64
CA ASN A 5 -22.93 -3.12 -6.40
C ASN A 5 -23.98 -3.41 -7.49
N GLY A 6 -24.45 -4.66 -7.60
CA GLY A 6 -25.43 -5.08 -8.61
C GLY A 6 -24.83 -5.41 -9.97
N GLU A 7 -23.52 -5.48 -10.10
CA GLU A 7 -22.82 -5.85 -11.34
C GLU A 7 -22.58 -7.36 -11.42
N VAL A 8 -22.34 -7.88 -12.64
CA VAL A 8 -22.05 -9.32 -12.81
C VAL A 8 -20.68 -9.63 -12.24
N VAL A 9 -20.61 -10.56 -11.28
CA VAL A 9 -19.35 -11.12 -10.79
C VAL A 9 -18.63 -11.78 -11.97
N SER A 10 -17.54 -11.17 -12.39
CA SER A 10 -16.73 -11.60 -13.53
C SER A 10 -15.28 -11.81 -13.09
N SER A 11 -14.55 -12.64 -13.84
CA SER A 11 -13.10 -12.82 -13.64
C SER A 11 -12.34 -11.50 -13.71
N THR A 12 -12.83 -10.55 -14.52
CA THR A 12 -12.33 -9.18 -14.59
C THR A 12 -12.51 -8.49 -13.25
N ASN A 13 -13.73 -8.37 -12.71
CA ASN A 13 -14.00 -7.66 -11.44
C ASN A 13 -13.21 -8.24 -10.25
N ILE A 14 -12.97 -9.55 -10.25
CA ILE A 14 -12.12 -10.22 -9.24
C ILE A 14 -10.65 -9.80 -9.39
N ARG A 15 -10.12 -9.83 -10.62
CA ARG A 15 -8.74 -9.43 -10.91
C ARG A 15 -8.50 -7.94 -10.64
N MET A 16 -9.49 -7.11 -10.94
CA MET A 16 -9.50 -5.67 -10.67
C MET A 16 -9.51 -5.34 -9.18
N GLY A 17 -9.78 -6.32 -8.30
CA GLY A 17 -9.88 -6.08 -6.86
C GLY A 17 -11.18 -5.40 -6.45
N THR A 18 -12.20 -5.36 -7.31
CA THR A 18 -13.51 -4.77 -6.98
C THR A 18 -14.28 -5.68 -6.03
N THR A 19 -14.29 -6.99 -6.29
CA THR A 19 -15.10 -7.96 -5.54
C THR A 19 -14.38 -9.30 -5.40
N ASP A 20 -14.77 -10.10 -4.41
CA ASP A 20 -14.30 -11.47 -4.29
C ASP A 20 -15.09 -12.45 -5.18
N ARG A 21 -14.70 -13.73 -5.15
CA ARG A 21 -15.35 -14.79 -5.92
C ARG A 21 -16.83 -15.00 -5.60
N TYR A 22 -17.34 -14.39 -4.53
CA TYR A 22 -18.73 -14.45 -4.07
C TYR A 22 -19.46 -13.11 -4.30
N GLY A 23 -18.81 -12.12 -4.91
CA GLY A 23 -19.38 -10.79 -5.16
C GLY A 23 -19.35 -9.87 -3.94
N LYS A 24 -18.59 -10.16 -2.89
CA LYS A 24 -18.44 -9.28 -1.73
C LYS A 24 -17.25 -8.32 -1.92
N SER A 25 -17.45 -7.04 -1.59
CA SER A 25 -16.38 -6.03 -1.55
C SER A 25 -15.20 -6.47 -0.66
N TRP A 26 -13.97 -6.16 -1.11
CA TRP A 26 -12.74 -6.39 -0.33
C TRP A 26 -12.61 -5.54 0.92
N LEU A 27 -13.29 -4.40 0.96
CA LEU A 27 -13.30 -3.52 2.11
C LEU A 27 -14.72 -3.34 2.65
N SER A 28 -14.82 -3.23 3.98
CA SER A 28 -16.08 -2.85 4.62
C SER A 28 -16.42 -1.40 4.32
N GLU A 29 -17.71 -1.06 4.35
CA GLU A 29 -18.14 0.32 4.14
C GLU A 29 -17.59 1.32 5.17
N GLN A 30 -17.08 0.83 6.31
CA GLN A 30 -16.61 1.67 7.41
C GLN A 30 -15.26 2.33 7.11
N ILE A 31 -14.40 1.71 6.28
CA ILE A 31 -13.03 2.19 6.01
C ILE A 31 -12.97 3.61 5.44
N GLY A 32 -14.03 4.03 4.75
CA GLY A 32 -14.16 5.37 4.15
C GLY A 32 -15.12 6.29 4.90
N LYS A 33 -15.69 5.84 6.02
CA LYS A 33 -16.71 6.58 6.81
C LYS A 33 -16.20 6.94 8.20
N SER A 34 -15.46 6.03 8.84
CA SER A 34 -14.99 6.16 10.21
C SER A 34 -13.50 5.82 10.28
N LYS A 35 -12.81 6.41 11.25
CA LYS A 35 -11.44 6.01 11.57
C LYS A 35 -11.49 4.62 12.21
N ILE A 36 -10.58 3.75 11.79
CA ILE A 36 -10.38 2.45 12.45
C ILE A 36 -9.02 2.44 13.12
N SER A 37 -8.94 1.83 14.29
CA SER A 37 -7.77 1.88 15.16
C SER A 37 -7.25 0.47 15.45
N LEU A 38 -5.93 0.35 15.50
CA LEU A 38 -5.25 -0.89 15.83
C LEU A 38 -5.59 -1.30 17.26
N ASN A 39 -5.95 -2.56 17.46
CA ASN A 39 -6.07 -3.16 18.78
C ASN A 39 -4.95 -4.17 19.03
N SER A 40 -4.78 -4.57 20.28
CA SER A 40 -3.71 -5.47 20.72
C SER A 40 -3.70 -6.81 19.97
N LYS A 41 -4.86 -7.31 19.54
CA LYS A 41 -4.97 -8.56 18.78
C LYS A 41 -4.34 -8.39 17.40
N VAL A 42 -4.69 -7.32 16.69
CA VAL A 42 -4.16 -7.04 15.34
C VAL A 42 -2.67 -6.69 15.42
N GLU A 43 -2.24 -5.94 16.42
CA GLU A 43 -0.83 -5.61 16.65
C GLU A 43 0.05 -6.86 16.72
N VAL A 44 -0.40 -7.90 17.45
CA VAL A 44 0.33 -9.18 17.53
C VAL A 44 0.39 -9.88 16.17
N MET A 45 -0.68 -9.82 15.37
CA MET A 45 -0.72 -10.42 14.03
C MET A 45 0.22 -9.73 13.03
N LEU A 46 0.51 -8.43 13.23
CA LEU A 46 1.41 -7.64 12.40
C LEU A 46 2.90 -7.76 12.78
N LYS A 47 3.25 -8.36 13.93
CA LYS A 47 4.65 -8.56 14.33
C LYS A 47 5.44 -9.48 13.40
N SER A 48 4.75 -10.37 12.69
CA SER A 48 5.38 -11.22 11.69
C SER A 48 5.32 -10.52 10.33
N PRO A 49 6.45 -10.41 9.60
CA PRO A 49 6.47 -9.74 8.32
C PRO A 49 5.45 -10.39 7.37
N PHE A 50 4.60 -9.56 6.80
CA PHE A 50 3.56 -10.00 5.89
C PHE A 50 4.07 -9.95 4.45
N GLY A 51 4.87 -10.97 4.10
CA GLY A 51 5.49 -11.07 2.78
C GLY A 51 6.84 -11.79 2.82
N THR A 52 7.56 -11.69 1.72
CA THR A 52 8.93 -12.22 1.61
C THR A 52 9.90 -11.12 2.03
N LEU A 53 10.59 -11.31 3.15
CA LEU A 53 11.67 -10.42 3.57
C LEU A 53 12.90 -10.67 2.70
N VAL A 54 13.39 -9.62 2.06
CA VAL A 54 14.73 -9.56 1.48
C VAL A 54 15.62 -8.86 2.49
N GLU A 55 16.53 -9.63 3.08
CA GLU A 55 17.45 -9.11 4.08
C GLU A 55 18.44 -8.12 3.45
N GLY A 56 18.73 -7.06 4.19
CA GLY A 56 19.60 -5.98 3.74
C GLY A 56 20.37 -5.34 4.89
N ASN A 57 21.56 -4.85 4.58
CA ASN A 57 22.31 -3.98 5.48
C ASN A 57 21.61 -2.60 5.52
N GLU A 58 21.30 -2.09 6.72
CA GLU A 58 20.71 -0.75 6.87
C GLU A 58 21.59 0.34 6.25
N ASN A 59 22.92 0.12 6.18
CA ASN A 59 23.86 1.07 5.58
C ASN A 59 23.93 0.97 4.05
N GLU A 60 23.40 -0.11 3.45
CA GLU A 60 23.44 -0.35 2.01
C GLU A 60 22.07 -0.81 1.47
N PRO A 61 21.00 -0.01 1.67
CA PRO A 61 19.63 -0.41 1.30
C PRO A 61 19.50 -0.67 -0.21
N LYS A 62 20.34 -0.04 -1.03
CA LYS A 62 20.38 -0.22 -2.49
C LYS A 62 20.63 -1.67 -2.91
N VAL A 63 21.49 -2.41 -2.20
CA VAL A 63 21.81 -3.80 -2.55
C VAL A 63 20.59 -4.70 -2.38
N ALA A 64 19.89 -4.57 -1.25
CA ALA A 64 18.65 -5.32 -1.01
C ALA A 64 17.57 -4.91 -2.01
N MET A 65 17.43 -3.61 -2.29
CA MET A 65 16.44 -3.11 -3.25
C MET A 65 16.70 -3.59 -4.68
N MET A 66 17.95 -3.71 -5.12
CA MET A 66 18.27 -4.31 -6.43
C MET A 66 17.78 -5.76 -6.54
N ASN A 67 17.95 -6.55 -5.48
CA ASN A 67 17.41 -7.93 -5.43
C ASN A 67 15.88 -7.95 -5.39
N VAL A 68 15.24 -6.97 -4.75
CA VAL A 68 13.78 -6.81 -4.77
C VAL A 68 13.29 -6.52 -6.18
N LEU A 69 13.89 -5.53 -6.85
CA LEU A 69 13.51 -5.10 -8.20
C LEU A 69 13.65 -6.21 -9.24
N ASP A 70 14.66 -7.08 -9.08
CA ASP A 70 14.83 -8.26 -9.93
C ASP A 70 13.69 -9.28 -9.73
N ARG A 71 13.30 -9.53 -8.48
CA ARG A 71 12.24 -10.49 -8.12
C ARG A 71 10.84 -10.09 -8.56
N ILE A 72 10.59 -8.79 -8.67
CA ILE A 72 9.26 -8.24 -9.00
C ILE A 72 9.18 -7.81 -10.47
N SER A 73 10.26 -8.04 -11.23
CA SER A 73 10.31 -7.70 -12.65
C SER A 73 9.30 -8.53 -13.44
N GLY A 74 8.44 -7.86 -14.20
CA GLY A 74 7.43 -8.50 -15.05
C GLY A 74 6.06 -8.69 -14.42
N GLU A 75 5.85 -8.20 -13.19
CA GLU A 75 4.52 -8.15 -12.60
C GLU A 75 3.61 -7.14 -13.34
N PRO A 76 2.33 -7.47 -13.57
CA PRO A 76 1.44 -6.67 -14.43
C PRO A 76 0.76 -5.51 -13.70
N GLY A 77 0.85 -5.45 -12.37
CA GLY A 77 0.25 -4.40 -11.56
C GLY A 77 1.26 -3.35 -11.09
N PRO A 78 0.78 -2.27 -10.45
CA PRO A 78 1.65 -1.22 -9.93
C PRO A 78 2.61 -1.75 -8.86
N ILE A 79 3.82 -1.21 -8.87
CA ILE A 79 4.78 -1.28 -7.78
C ILE A 79 4.46 -0.14 -6.81
N ILE A 80 4.08 -0.50 -5.59
CA ILE A 80 3.67 0.42 -4.53
C ILE A 80 4.73 0.40 -3.44
N ALA A 81 5.40 1.53 -3.20
CA ALA A 81 6.41 1.66 -2.15
C ALA A 81 5.86 2.42 -0.95
N VAL A 82 6.03 1.84 0.24
CA VAL A 82 5.59 2.41 1.52
C VAL A 82 6.80 2.64 2.42
N GLY A 83 6.88 3.86 2.95
CA GLY A 83 7.92 4.34 3.83
C GLY A 83 9.08 5.01 3.12
N ASP A 84 9.59 6.07 3.76
CA ASP A 84 10.52 7.01 3.16
C ASP A 84 11.82 6.36 2.67
N VAL A 85 12.40 5.44 3.45
CA VAL A 85 13.63 4.72 3.05
C VAL A 85 13.37 3.88 1.80
N THR A 86 12.23 3.19 1.72
CA THR A 86 11.85 2.36 0.57
C THR A 86 11.74 3.22 -0.69
N VAL A 87 10.97 4.31 -0.59
CA VAL A 87 10.70 5.25 -1.69
C VAL A 87 11.99 5.91 -2.16
N LYS A 88 12.78 6.45 -1.23
CA LYS A 88 14.05 7.10 -1.55
C LYS A 88 15.06 6.14 -2.15
N THR A 89 15.12 4.89 -1.68
CA THR A 89 16.04 3.89 -2.25
C THR A 89 15.69 3.54 -3.69
N MET A 90 14.39 3.47 -4.00
CA MET A 90 13.90 3.27 -5.37
C MET A 90 14.22 4.47 -6.28
N GLN A 91 13.98 5.69 -5.80
CA GLN A 91 14.36 6.93 -6.49
C GLN A 91 15.86 6.98 -6.79
N ASP A 92 16.69 6.66 -5.80
CA ASP A 92 18.15 6.63 -5.91
C ASP A 92 18.69 5.59 -6.90
N LEU A 93 17.89 4.56 -7.21
CA LEU A 93 18.17 3.55 -8.23
C LEU A 93 17.57 3.92 -9.59
N ASN A 94 17.02 5.14 -9.72
CA ASN A 94 16.36 5.65 -10.92
C ASN A 94 15.20 4.76 -11.39
N LYS A 95 14.50 4.15 -10.43
CA LYS A 95 13.30 3.33 -10.61
C LYS A 95 12.24 3.72 -9.57
N PRO A 96 11.67 4.93 -9.64
CA PRO A 96 10.61 5.35 -8.71
C PRO A 96 9.42 4.38 -8.76
N ALA A 97 8.68 4.30 -7.65
CA ALA A 97 7.48 3.47 -7.58
C ALA A 97 6.34 4.10 -8.40
N ASP A 98 5.38 3.28 -8.85
CA ASP A 98 4.18 3.80 -9.50
C ASP A 98 3.30 4.56 -8.49
N ILE A 99 3.25 4.05 -7.25
CA ILE A 99 2.59 4.71 -6.13
C ILE A 99 3.55 4.72 -4.94
N ALA A 100 3.84 5.90 -4.41
CA ALA A 100 4.68 6.07 -3.23
C ALA A 100 3.86 6.61 -2.05
N ILE A 101 4.17 6.17 -0.84
CA ILE A 101 3.52 6.64 0.38
C ILE A 101 4.61 6.90 1.43
N ILE A 102 4.67 8.12 1.92
CA ILE A 102 5.68 8.60 2.86
C ILE A 102 5.04 9.40 4.00
N ASP A 103 5.66 9.44 5.16
CA ASP A 103 5.23 10.29 6.29
C ASP A 103 6.26 11.38 6.67
N GLY A 104 7.45 11.36 6.04
CA GLY A 104 8.54 12.28 6.33
C GLY A 104 9.31 11.95 7.60
N MET A 105 9.03 10.81 8.22
CA MET A 105 9.62 10.33 9.46
C MET A 105 10.33 8.99 9.22
N THR A 106 11.44 8.75 9.92
CA THR A 106 12.00 7.40 10.03
C THR A 106 12.45 7.15 11.45
N LYS A 107 12.20 5.94 11.97
CA LYS A 107 12.51 5.59 13.37
C LYS A 107 11.91 6.57 14.41
N ARG A 108 10.75 7.19 14.10
CA ARG A 108 10.05 8.20 14.93
C ARG A 108 10.78 9.53 15.11
N GLU A 109 11.80 9.80 14.32
CA GLU A 109 12.47 11.10 14.22
C GLU A 109 12.28 11.68 12.81
N ARG A 110 12.44 13.00 12.65
CA ARG A 110 12.46 13.61 11.32
C ARG A 110 13.62 13.00 10.54
N TRP A 111 13.30 12.39 9.41
CA TRP A 111 14.35 11.87 8.56
C TRP A 111 14.87 13.01 7.69
N GLU A 112 16.10 13.46 7.94
CA GLU A 112 16.69 14.59 7.18
C GLU A 112 16.63 14.35 5.66
N GLN A 113 16.77 13.09 5.25
CA GLN A 113 16.76 12.66 3.86
C GLN A 113 15.34 12.52 3.27
N ALA A 114 14.27 12.62 4.07
CA ALA A 114 12.91 12.70 3.53
C ALA A 114 12.75 13.94 2.64
N SER A 115 13.45 15.02 2.98
CA SER A 115 13.51 16.24 2.15
C SER A 115 14.23 16.04 0.81
N GLU A 116 14.93 14.91 0.61
CA GLU A 116 15.59 14.53 -0.63
C GLU A 116 14.72 13.61 -1.52
N ILE A 117 13.51 13.28 -1.08
CA ILE A 117 12.51 12.63 -1.93
C ILE A 117 11.97 13.69 -2.91
N ASP A 118 12.13 13.39 -4.19
CA ASP A 118 11.81 14.31 -5.27
C ASP A 118 10.37 14.07 -5.73
N GLU A 119 9.45 14.86 -5.15
CA GLU A 119 8.02 14.80 -5.47
C GLU A 119 7.73 15.06 -6.96
N ASP A 120 8.61 15.80 -7.66
CA ASP A 120 8.44 16.15 -9.07
C ASP A 120 8.68 14.94 -10.02
N GLN A 121 9.14 13.80 -9.49
CA GLN A 121 9.21 12.54 -10.24
C GLN A 121 7.85 11.84 -10.39
N TYR A 122 6.82 12.35 -9.71
CA TYR A 122 5.46 11.81 -9.74
C TYR A 122 4.51 12.76 -10.45
N ASP A 123 3.55 12.21 -11.19
CA ASP A 123 2.55 13.01 -11.91
C ASP A 123 1.59 13.73 -10.95
N HIS A 124 1.36 13.15 -9.76
CA HIS A 124 0.44 13.68 -8.75
C HIS A 124 1.01 13.59 -7.34
N VAL A 125 0.73 14.62 -6.54
CA VAL A 125 0.99 14.65 -5.09
C VAL A 125 -0.34 14.72 -4.34
N LEU A 126 -0.60 13.72 -3.49
CA LEU A 126 -1.75 13.69 -2.58
C LEU A 126 -1.29 13.88 -1.14
N LYS A 127 -2.14 14.46 -0.29
CA LYS A 127 -1.85 14.69 1.13
C LYS A 127 -3.02 14.23 1.99
N CYS A 128 -2.74 13.52 3.08
CA CYS A 128 -3.76 13.08 4.02
C CYS A 128 -3.24 13.08 5.45
N LYS A 129 -4.16 13.09 6.42
CA LYS A 129 -3.83 12.90 7.84
C LYS A 129 -4.13 11.48 8.27
N ASN A 130 -3.19 10.85 8.95
CA ASN A 130 -3.39 9.51 9.50
C ASN A 130 -2.67 9.35 10.84
N PRO A 131 -3.34 9.58 11.99
CA PRO A 131 -2.73 9.41 13.29
C PRO A 131 -2.14 8.01 13.50
N ALA A 132 -1.17 7.93 14.40
CA ALA A 132 -0.48 6.69 14.71
C ALA A 132 -1.42 5.52 15.04
N GLY A 133 -1.11 4.33 14.52
CA GLY A 133 -1.89 3.11 14.75
C GLY A 133 -3.33 3.17 14.26
N SER A 134 -3.65 4.01 13.27
CA SER A 134 -5.01 4.12 12.72
C SER A 134 -5.03 4.08 11.19
N ILE A 135 -6.22 3.87 10.63
CA ILE A 135 -6.52 4.11 9.22
C ILE A 135 -7.69 5.08 9.18
N THR A 136 -7.44 6.29 8.68
CA THR A 136 -8.46 7.33 8.49
C THR A 136 -9.17 7.21 7.15
N PRO A 137 -10.39 7.77 7.02
CA PRO A 137 -11.04 7.95 5.73
C PRO A 137 -10.20 8.75 4.72
N GLU A 138 -9.34 9.67 5.19
CA GLU A 138 -8.45 10.46 4.34
C GLU A 138 -7.35 9.59 3.71
N LEU A 139 -6.68 8.75 4.51
CA LEU A 139 -5.68 7.80 4.01
C LEU A 139 -6.31 6.84 3.01
N TYR A 140 -7.48 6.27 3.35
CA TYR A 140 -8.25 5.41 2.45
C TYR A 140 -8.55 6.10 1.10
N ARG A 141 -9.05 7.34 1.12
CA ARG A 141 -9.35 8.09 -0.10
C ARG A 141 -8.10 8.36 -0.93
N CYS A 142 -6.98 8.73 -0.32
CA CYS A 142 -5.74 8.96 -1.07
C CYS A 142 -5.24 7.69 -1.75
N CYS A 143 -5.21 6.56 -1.05
CA CYS A 143 -4.81 5.28 -1.64
C CYS A 143 -5.75 4.86 -2.78
N SER A 144 -7.07 5.00 -2.60
CA SER A 144 -8.06 4.70 -3.65
C SER A 144 -7.89 5.61 -4.88
N GLN A 145 -7.61 6.89 -4.66
CA GLN A 145 -7.43 7.86 -5.74
C GLN A 145 -6.12 7.63 -6.51
N ALA A 146 -5.02 7.27 -5.82
CA ALA A 146 -3.76 6.90 -6.45
C ALA A 146 -3.90 5.65 -7.34
N LEU A 147 -4.58 4.61 -6.86
CA LEU A 147 -4.86 3.41 -7.63
C LEU A 147 -5.76 3.68 -8.84
N THR A 148 -6.74 4.57 -8.70
CA THR A 148 -7.59 5.00 -9.82
C THR A 148 -6.76 5.72 -10.90
N ARG A 149 -5.86 6.62 -10.50
CA ARG A 149 -4.99 7.38 -11.41
C ARG A 149 -3.97 6.54 -12.15
N PHE A 150 -3.45 5.51 -11.51
CA PHE A 150 -2.62 4.53 -12.19
C PHE A 150 -3.34 3.86 -13.39
N GLY A 151 -4.67 4.00 -13.51
CA GLY A 151 -5.34 3.77 -14.79
C GLY A 151 -5.62 2.30 -15.11
N TYR A 152 -5.52 1.40 -14.12
CA TYR A 152 -5.79 -0.02 -14.32
C TYR A 152 -7.22 -0.30 -14.81
N ASN A 153 -8.15 0.66 -14.66
CA ASN A 153 -9.57 0.51 -14.98
C ASN A 153 -9.98 0.76 -16.44
N GLU A 154 -9.26 1.55 -17.24
CA GLU A 154 -9.88 2.02 -18.50
C GLU A 154 -8.98 2.04 -19.75
N ASN A 155 -7.66 2.23 -19.67
CA ASN A 155 -6.75 2.11 -20.82
C ASN A 155 -5.28 2.07 -20.33
N GLU A 156 -4.51 1.07 -20.75
CA GLU A 156 -3.06 0.94 -20.47
C GLU A 156 -2.21 2.15 -20.92
N GLN A 157 -2.80 3.13 -21.62
CA GLN A 157 -2.08 4.28 -22.18
C GLN A 157 -2.03 5.51 -21.27
N ASN A 158 -2.64 5.47 -20.08
CA ASN A 158 -2.63 6.61 -19.16
C ASN A 158 -2.41 6.16 -17.71
N THR A 159 -1.26 5.54 -17.46
CA THR A 159 -0.81 5.21 -16.09
C THR A 159 -0.13 6.45 -15.49
N GLU A 160 -0.80 7.13 -14.57
CA GLU A 160 -0.22 8.27 -13.86
C GLU A 160 0.32 7.84 -12.49
N SER A 161 1.58 8.16 -12.24
CA SER A 161 2.25 7.91 -10.97
C SER A 161 1.75 8.86 -9.87
N THR A 162 1.78 8.43 -8.62
CA THR A 162 1.30 9.26 -7.49
C THR A 162 2.13 9.07 -6.24
N ILE A 163 2.53 10.17 -5.61
CA ILE A 163 3.08 10.17 -4.24
C ILE A 163 2.03 10.66 -3.24
N ILE A 164 1.89 9.96 -2.13
CA ILE A 164 1.00 10.30 -1.01
C ILE A 164 1.87 10.70 0.18
N ILE A 165 1.67 11.92 0.68
CA ILE A 165 2.35 12.44 1.86
C ILE A 165 1.39 12.40 3.04
N VAL A 166 1.76 11.65 4.05
CA VAL A 166 0.95 11.37 5.23
C VAL A 166 1.42 12.26 6.38
N ASP A 167 0.52 13.11 6.89
CA ASP A 167 0.72 13.78 8.17
C ASP A 167 0.29 12.82 9.29
N GLY A 168 1.24 12.06 9.82
CA GLY A 168 1.03 11.00 10.80
C GLY A 168 1.87 9.75 10.51
N GLU A 169 1.25 8.57 10.42
CA GLU A 169 1.92 7.29 10.11
C GLU A 169 1.32 6.65 8.85
N GLU A 170 2.17 6.06 8.01
CA GLU A 170 1.83 5.31 6.79
C GLU A 170 1.85 3.77 6.96
N ASP A 171 2.37 3.27 8.09
CA ASP A 171 2.63 1.85 8.37
C ASP A 171 1.46 0.90 8.08
N LEU A 172 0.22 1.37 8.28
CA LEU A 172 -0.99 0.56 8.06
C LEU A 172 -1.56 0.63 6.63
N ALA A 173 -1.01 1.49 5.77
CA ALA A 173 -1.44 1.63 4.38
C ALA A 173 -1.41 0.29 3.59
N PRO A 174 -0.44 -0.63 3.76
CA PRO A 174 -0.47 -1.93 3.09
C PRO A 174 -1.77 -2.73 3.34
N LEU A 175 -2.40 -2.57 4.51
CA LEU A 175 -3.63 -3.28 4.85
C LEU A 175 -4.83 -2.84 4.00
N ILE A 176 -4.88 -1.58 3.55
CA ILE A 176 -5.92 -1.08 2.65
C ILE A 176 -5.53 -1.23 1.17
N LEU A 177 -4.24 -1.14 0.86
CA LEU A 177 -3.73 -1.22 -0.50
C LEU A 177 -3.93 -2.61 -1.09
N HIS A 178 -3.66 -3.69 -0.35
CA HIS A 178 -3.91 -5.04 -0.90
C HIS A 178 -5.38 -5.25 -1.30
N PRO A 179 -6.38 -4.95 -0.45
CA PRO A 179 -7.80 -4.98 -0.82
C PRO A 179 -8.16 -4.10 -2.02
N LEU A 180 -7.60 -2.89 -2.13
CA LEU A 180 -7.91 -1.94 -3.22
C LEU A 180 -7.20 -2.23 -4.54
N ALA A 181 -5.95 -2.66 -4.46
CA ALA A 181 -5.07 -2.80 -5.62
C ALA A 181 -5.44 -4.03 -6.45
N PRO A 182 -5.23 -4.01 -7.76
CA PRO A 182 -5.49 -5.19 -8.58
C PRO A 182 -4.59 -6.38 -8.21
N ILE A 183 -5.03 -7.58 -8.58
CA ILE A 183 -4.19 -8.77 -8.49
C ILE A 183 -2.99 -8.60 -9.43
N GLY A 184 -1.79 -8.88 -8.93
CA GLY A 184 -0.52 -8.64 -9.63
C GLY A 184 0.17 -7.33 -9.25
N SER A 185 -0.43 -6.49 -8.40
CA SER A 185 0.31 -5.40 -7.75
C SER A 185 1.36 -5.95 -6.79
N VAL A 186 2.41 -5.16 -6.55
CA VAL A 186 3.45 -5.47 -5.57
C VAL A 186 3.55 -4.34 -4.57
N ILE A 187 3.48 -4.66 -3.28
CA ILE A 187 3.69 -3.70 -2.20
C ILE A 187 5.05 -3.97 -1.57
N LEU A 188 5.88 -2.93 -1.53
CA LEU A 188 7.19 -2.90 -0.91
C LEU A 188 7.12 -2.04 0.34
N TYR A 189 7.60 -2.55 1.46
CA TYR A 189 7.70 -1.77 2.68
C TYR A 189 8.93 -2.15 3.49
N GLY A 190 9.48 -1.17 4.21
CA GLY A 190 10.67 -1.37 5.04
C GLY A 190 10.36 -2.25 6.25
N GLN A 191 11.32 -3.11 6.62
CA GLN A 191 11.35 -3.78 7.91
C GLN A 191 12.55 -3.25 8.69
N PRO A 192 12.33 -2.43 9.75
CA PRO A 192 13.41 -1.86 10.54
C PRO A 192 14.41 -2.92 11.01
N GLY A 193 15.71 -2.66 10.86
CA GLY A 193 16.79 -3.55 11.26
C GLY A 193 16.98 -4.79 10.38
N ARG A 194 16.17 -4.99 9.34
CA ARG A 194 16.12 -6.28 8.63
C ARG A 194 16.18 -6.18 7.11
N GLY A 195 15.55 -5.19 6.50
CA GLY A 195 15.56 -5.03 5.04
C GLY A 195 14.22 -4.59 4.47
N VAL A 196 13.85 -5.12 3.31
CA VAL A 196 12.63 -4.75 2.58
C VAL A 196 11.73 -5.97 2.44
N VAL A 197 10.43 -5.81 2.70
CA VAL A 197 9.43 -6.85 2.51
C VAL A 197 8.74 -6.67 1.18
N ILE A 198 8.63 -7.76 0.43
CA ILE A 198 7.86 -7.85 -0.81
C ILE A 198 6.55 -8.58 -0.50
N ARG A 199 5.41 -7.96 -0.81
CA ARG A 199 4.12 -8.65 -0.78
C ARG A 199 3.37 -8.45 -2.09
N PHE A 200 3.14 -9.58 -2.78
CA PHE A 200 2.29 -9.62 -3.96
C PHE A 200 0.82 -9.51 -3.56
N THR A 201 0.05 -8.76 -4.35
CA THR A 201 -1.40 -8.68 -4.23
C THR A 201 -2.02 -9.86 -4.96
N ASP A 202 -2.56 -10.80 -4.21
CA ASP A 202 -3.29 -11.97 -4.68
C ASP A 202 -4.55 -12.15 -3.82
N LEU A 203 -5.30 -13.24 -4.04
CA LEU A 203 -6.51 -13.50 -3.26
C LEU A 203 -6.22 -13.77 -1.78
N ASP A 204 -5.06 -14.35 -1.45
CA ASP A 204 -4.66 -14.65 -0.07
C ASP A 204 -4.35 -13.36 0.67
N SER A 205 -3.55 -12.46 0.07
CA SER A 205 -3.21 -11.18 0.69
C SER A 205 -4.43 -10.29 0.88
N LYS A 206 -5.30 -10.20 -0.13
CA LYS A 206 -6.59 -9.51 -0.02
C LYS A 206 -7.46 -10.04 1.11
N SER A 207 -7.60 -11.37 1.20
CA SER A 207 -8.44 -12.01 2.23
C SER A 207 -7.88 -11.77 3.63
N ARG A 208 -6.57 -11.96 3.81
CA ARG A 208 -5.90 -11.72 5.08
C ARG A 208 -6.00 -10.26 5.53
N CYS A 209 -5.79 -9.31 4.63
CA CYS A 209 -5.95 -7.90 4.94
C CYS A 209 -7.38 -7.55 5.34
N ARG A 210 -8.38 -8.09 4.63
CA ARG A 210 -9.80 -7.95 5.01
C ARG A 210 -10.06 -8.45 6.42
N GLU A 211 -9.56 -9.65 6.77
CA GLU A 211 -9.72 -10.23 8.11
C GLU A 211 -9.06 -9.40 9.22
N LEU A 212 -7.88 -8.82 8.94
CA LEU A 212 -7.19 -7.92 9.86
C LEU A 212 -7.99 -6.64 10.08
N LEU A 213 -8.46 -6.00 9.00
CA LEU A 213 -9.27 -4.79 9.04
C LEU A 213 -10.59 -5.02 9.77
N ASP A 214 -11.27 -6.14 9.51
CA ASP A 214 -12.52 -6.53 10.19
C ASP A 214 -12.29 -6.83 11.68
N SER A 215 -11.04 -7.09 12.09
CA SER A 215 -10.66 -7.32 13.49
C SER A 215 -10.20 -6.05 14.23
N MET A 216 -10.08 -4.89 13.55
CA MET A 216 -9.71 -3.61 14.17
C MET A 216 -10.92 -2.94 14.85
N ASP A 217 -10.65 -1.98 15.72
CA ASP A 217 -11.70 -1.24 16.42
C ASP A 217 -12.20 -0.08 15.54
N VAL A 218 -13.51 0.05 15.39
CA VAL A 218 -14.10 1.20 14.71
C VAL A 218 -14.31 2.31 15.74
N ASP A 219 -13.69 3.46 15.53
CA ASP A 219 -13.95 4.63 16.37
C ASP A 219 -15.37 5.12 16.08
N CYS A 220 -16.28 4.85 17.01
CA CYS A 220 -17.60 5.48 17.00
C CYS A 220 -17.42 6.94 17.42
N ASN A 221 -17.57 7.87 16.47
CA ASN A 221 -17.76 9.28 16.76
C ASN A 221 -19.04 9.52 17.59
#